data_AF-A0A6F9CNI8-F1
#
_entry.id   AF-A0A6F9CNI8-F1
#
_cell.length_a   1.000
_cell.length_b   1.000
_cell.length_c   1.000
_cell.angle_alpha   90.00
_cell.angle_beta   90.00
_cell.angle_gamma   90.00
#
_symmetry.space_group_name_H-M   'P 1'
#
loop_
_entity.id
_entity.type
_entity.pdbx_description
1 polymer ?
#
loop_
_entity_poly.entity_id
_entity_poly.type
_entity_poly.pdbx_seq_one_letter_code
_entity_poly.pdbx_strand_id
1 'polypeptide(L)'
;GSILSKMDRAVSPCDDFYGFSCGGWLRDNPIPEDSSSYGIYPWLRQHVDITLKELLETPSDSDEIEAVRKAKVFYRSCMDEGRWDLLQTLAQIRNQHSKSVLIRLYIAPDDKNSTNYIIKVAP
;
A
#
# COMPACT_ATOMS: atom_id res chain seq x y z
N GLY A 1 19.30 12.17 6.50
CA GLY A 1 19.66 12.03 7.93
C GLY A 1 20.96 11.27 8.04
N SER A 2 21.84 11.65 8.97
CA SER A 2 23.11 10.95 9.19
C SER A 2 22.87 9.64 9.94
N ILE A 3 23.57 8.56 9.57
CA ILE A 3 23.54 7.26 10.26
C ILE A 3 23.74 7.43 11.77
N LEU A 4 24.65 8.34 12.14
CA LEU A 4 25.01 8.57 13.53
C LEU A 4 23.85 9.08 14.39
N SER A 5 22.89 9.81 13.79
CA SER A 5 21.74 10.35 14.54
C SER A 5 20.67 9.30 14.82
N LYS A 6 20.77 8.11 14.21
CA LYS A 6 19.79 7.03 14.35
C LYS A 6 20.24 5.94 15.33
N MET A 7 21.52 5.94 15.67
CA MET A 7 22.13 5.01 16.60
C MET A 7 21.89 5.38 18.06
N ASP A 8 21.76 4.38 18.93
CA ASP A 8 21.85 4.53 20.37
C ASP A 8 23.17 3.96 20.88
N ARG A 9 24.14 4.85 21.15
CA ARG A 9 25.49 4.45 21.60
C ARG A 9 25.53 3.99 23.06
N ALA A 10 24.44 4.11 23.81
CA ALA A 10 24.35 3.57 25.16
C ALA A 10 24.13 2.05 25.17
N VAL A 11 23.67 1.48 24.05
CA VAL A 11 23.46 0.04 23.87
C VAL A 11 24.74 -0.59 23.32
N SER A 12 25.18 -1.69 23.90
CA SER A 12 26.31 -2.47 23.35
C SER A 12 25.88 -3.17 22.06
N PRO A 13 26.58 -2.97 20.92
CA PRO A 13 26.25 -3.63 19.66
C PRO A 13 26.43 -5.15 19.68
N CYS A 14 27.22 -5.68 20.62
CA CYS A 14 27.43 -7.11 20.79
C CYS A 14 26.25 -7.80 21.47
N ASP A 15 25.43 -7.04 22.22
CA ASP A 15 24.30 -7.56 22.99
C ASP A 15 22.97 -7.33 22.25
N ASP A 16 22.76 -6.12 21.70
CA ASP A 16 21.60 -5.80 20.88
C ASP A 16 21.99 -4.83 19.75
N PHE A 17 22.33 -5.40 18.59
CA PHE A 17 22.70 -4.61 17.43
C PHE A 17 21.52 -3.78 16.88
N TYR A 18 20.28 -4.23 17.06
CA TYR A 18 19.10 -3.47 16.60
C TYR A 18 18.87 -2.24 17.49
N GLY A 19 18.91 -2.40 18.81
CA GLY A 19 18.87 -1.29 19.77
C GLY A 19 20.01 -0.30 19.55
N PHE A 20 21.24 -0.78 19.33
CA PHE A 20 22.38 0.09 19.02
C PHE A 20 22.23 0.85 17.69
N SER A 21 21.79 0.19 16.63
CA SER A 21 21.74 0.80 15.29
C SER A 21 20.49 1.66 15.04
N CYS A 22 19.35 1.32 15.66
CA CYS A 22 18.05 1.92 15.42
C CYS A 22 17.42 2.60 16.65
N GLY A 23 17.95 2.41 17.86
CA GLY A 23 17.34 2.92 19.09
C GLY A 23 17.13 4.43 19.12
N GLY A 24 18.05 5.20 18.52
CA GLY A 24 17.88 6.64 18.34
C GLY A 24 16.70 6.96 17.41
N TRP A 25 16.57 6.23 16.28
CA TRP A 25 15.43 6.38 15.38
C TRP A 25 14.11 6.06 16.08
N LEU A 26 14.05 4.96 16.85
CA LEU A 26 12.82 4.52 17.52
C LEU A 26 12.27 5.54 18.52
N ARG A 27 13.14 6.23 19.28
CA ARG A 27 12.71 7.31 20.18
C ARG A 27 12.12 8.51 19.44
N ASP A 28 12.74 8.87 18.32
CA ASP A 28 12.40 10.10 17.59
C ASP A 28 11.22 9.90 16.62
N ASN A 29 10.77 8.66 16.39
CA ASN A 29 9.81 8.32 15.35
C ASN A 29 8.69 7.41 15.91
N PRO A 30 7.81 7.95 16.79
CA PRO A 30 6.65 7.21 17.26
C PRO A 30 5.72 6.86 16.09
N ILE A 31 4.93 5.79 16.24
CA ILE A 31 3.98 5.36 15.22
C ILE A 31 2.88 6.43 15.07
N PRO A 32 2.66 7.00 13.87
CA PRO A 32 1.58 7.95 13.63
C PRO A 32 0.19 7.33 13.88
N GLU A 33 -0.81 8.17 14.20
CA GLU A 33 -2.17 7.71 14.53
C GLU A 33 -2.87 6.95 13.39
N ASP A 34 -2.56 7.33 12.15
CA ASP A 34 -3.11 6.71 10.93
C ASP A 34 -2.39 5.41 10.53
N SER A 35 -1.41 4.97 11.31
CA SER A 35 -0.48 3.91 10.96
C SER A 35 -0.46 2.81 12.02
N SER A 36 -0.50 1.55 11.60
CA SER A 36 -0.33 0.41 12.51
C SER A 36 1.14 0.06 12.79
N SER A 37 2.06 0.57 11.97
CA SER A 37 3.51 0.36 12.09
C SER A 37 4.26 1.52 11.44
N TYR A 38 5.48 1.79 11.92
CA TYR A 38 6.32 2.84 11.36
C TYR A 38 7.76 2.37 11.20
N GLY A 39 8.40 2.79 10.12
CA GLY A 39 9.71 2.33 9.72
C GLY A 39 10.08 2.85 8.33
N ILE A 40 11.17 2.34 7.77
CA ILE A 40 11.65 2.78 6.46
C ILE A 40 10.66 2.49 5.32
N TYR A 41 9.99 1.34 5.34
CA TYR A 41 9.06 0.95 4.27
C TYR A 41 7.75 1.75 4.30
N PRO A 42 7.05 1.93 5.44
CA PRO A 42 5.91 2.84 5.50
C PRO A 42 6.29 4.28 5.11
N TRP A 43 7.43 4.78 5.57
CA TRP A 43 7.93 6.10 5.21
C TRP A 43 8.16 6.24 3.70
N LEU A 44 8.82 5.26 3.07
CA LEU A 44 9.05 5.27 1.61
C LEU A 44 7.73 5.18 0.84
N ARG A 45 6.80 4.33 1.29
CA ARG A 45 5.48 4.20 0.69
C ARG A 45 4.73 5.53 0.70
N GLN A 46 4.74 6.24 1.83
CA GLN A 46 4.11 7.55 1.95
C GLN A 46 4.68 8.56 0.93
N HIS A 47 6.00 8.55 0.69
CA HIS A 47 6.61 9.42 -0.33
C HIS A 47 6.11 9.07 -1.74
N VAL A 48 6.06 7.78 -2.07
CA VAL A 48 5.52 7.31 -3.35
C VAL A 48 4.04 7.69 -3.50
N ASP A 49 3.25 7.52 -2.45
CA ASP A 49 1.81 7.84 -2.46
C ASP A 49 1.57 9.33 -2.67
N ILE A 50 2.38 10.21 -2.07
CA ILE A 50 2.33 11.66 -2.31
C ILE A 50 2.67 11.99 -3.76
N THR A 51 3.74 11.41 -4.32
CA THR A 51 4.09 11.62 -5.74
C THR A 51 2.99 11.11 -6.67
N LEU A 52 2.39 9.96 -6.39
CA LEU A 52 1.27 9.43 -7.16
C LEU A 52 0.05 10.34 -7.09
N LYS A 53 -0.27 10.87 -5.91
CA LYS A 53 -1.34 11.86 -5.71
C LYS A 53 -1.12 13.09 -6.58
N GLU A 54 0.07 13.68 -6.57
CA GLU A 54 0.41 14.85 -7.39
C GLU A 54 0.21 14.56 -8.89
N LEU A 55 0.68 13.41 -9.37
CA LEU A 55 0.55 13.01 -10.78
C LEU A 55 -0.92 12.79 -11.19
N LEU A 56 -1.73 12.19 -10.30
CA LEU A 56 -3.13 11.88 -10.58
C LEU A 56 -4.06 13.10 -10.48
N GLU A 57 -3.68 14.11 -9.69
CA GLU A 57 -4.41 15.37 -9.55
C GLU A 57 -4.08 16.40 -10.62
N THR A 58 -2.96 16.21 -11.32
CA THR A 58 -2.59 17.04 -12.46
C THR A 58 -3.68 16.96 -13.54
N PRO A 59 -4.15 18.09 -14.10
CA PRO A 59 -5.11 18.10 -15.19
C PRO A 59 -4.70 17.17 -16.34
N SER A 60 -5.67 16.54 -16.99
CA SER A 60 -5.40 15.72 -18.17
C SER A 60 -5.05 16.63 -19.36
N ASP A 61 -4.00 16.26 -20.08
CA ASP A 61 -3.62 16.87 -21.36
C ASP A 61 -4.46 16.26 -22.50
N SER A 62 -4.63 16.97 -23.62
CA SER A 62 -5.33 16.46 -24.80
C SER A 62 -4.64 15.27 -25.44
N ASP A 63 -3.30 15.19 -25.29
CA ASP A 63 -2.47 14.15 -25.89
C ASP A 63 -2.19 12.98 -24.91
N GLU A 64 -2.87 12.96 -23.75
CA GLU A 64 -2.69 11.94 -22.73
C GLU A 64 -3.23 10.57 -23.17
N ILE A 65 -2.40 9.52 -23.04
CA ILE A 65 -2.82 8.16 -23.41
C ILE A 65 -4.01 7.70 -22.56
N GLU A 66 -4.89 6.90 -23.17
CA GLU A 66 -6.17 6.50 -22.56
C GLU A 66 -6.00 5.83 -21.18
N ALA A 67 -4.94 5.04 -21.00
CA ALA A 67 -4.66 4.36 -19.74
C ALA A 67 -4.44 5.35 -18.58
N VAL A 68 -3.68 6.43 -18.81
CA VAL A 68 -3.41 7.46 -17.79
C VAL A 68 -4.69 8.25 -17.51
N ARG A 69 -5.44 8.61 -18.56
CA ARG A 69 -6.73 9.29 -18.41
C ARG A 69 -7.71 8.47 -17.55
N LYS A 70 -7.78 7.16 -17.78
CA LYS A 70 -8.61 6.24 -16.97
C LYS A 70 -8.15 6.19 -15.51
N ALA A 71 -6.85 6.12 -15.25
CA ALA A 71 -6.30 6.15 -13.90
C ALA A 71 -6.68 7.45 -13.15
N LYS A 72 -6.54 8.61 -13.81
CA LYS A 72 -6.95 9.92 -13.24
C LYS A 72 -8.45 10.02 -12.98
N VAL A 73 -9.28 9.52 -13.90
CA VAL A 73 -10.75 9.47 -13.71
C VAL A 73 -11.10 8.57 -12.52
N PHE A 74 -10.47 7.40 -12.43
CA PHE A 74 -10.69 6.47 -11.31
C PHE A 74 -10.29 7.10 -9.97
N TYR A 75 -9.12 7.73 -9.89
CA TYR A 75 -8.69 8.46 -8.70
C TYR A 75 -9.71 9.52 -8.28
N ARG A 76 -10.15 10.38 -9.20
CA ARG A 76 -11.17 11.42 -8.91
C ARG A 76 -12.50 10.82 -8.44
N SER A 77 -12.90 9.66 -8.98
CA SER A 77 -14.13 8.99 -8.54
C SER A 77 -14.06 8.51 -7.08
N CYS A 78 -12.86 8.19 -6.60
CA CYS A 78 -12.60 7.78 -5.21
C CYS A 78 -12.54 8.98 -4.26
N MET A 79 -11.98 10.12 -4.72
CA MET A 79 -11.83 11.33 -3.90
C MET A 79 -13.10 12.19 -3.81
N ASP A 80 -14.09 11.94 -4.68
CA ASP A 80 -15.37 12.66 -4.68
C ASP A 80 -16.34 12.05 -3.64
N GLU A 81 -16.08 12.35 -2.37
CA GLU A 81 -16.85 11.82 -1.23
C GLU A 81 -18.33 12.23 -1.25
N GLY A 82 -18.68 13.31 -1.96
CA GLY A 82 -20.06 13.77 -2.10
C GLY A 82 -20.89 12.97 -3.12
N ARG A 83 -20.25 12.13 -3.94
CA ARG A 83 -20.92 11.39 -5.02
C ARG A 83 -21.49 10.03 -4.63
N TRP A 84 -21.00 9.42 -3.54
CA TRP A 84 -21.32 8.03 -3.24
C TRP A 84 -21.70 7.86 -1.77
N ASP A 85 -22.76 7.08 -1.53
CA ASP A 85 -23.08 6.57 -0.20
C ASP A 85 -22.32 5.26 0.03
N LEU A 86 -21.55 5.20 1.12
CA LEU A 86 -20.73 4.04 1.48
C LEU A 86 -21.59 2.78 1.61
N LEU A 87 -22.76 2.87 2.27
CA LEU A 87 -23.62 1.72 2.53
C LEU A 87 -24.22 1.17 1.22
N GLN A 88 -24.69 2.05 0.34
CA GLN A 88 -25.21 1.67 -0.97
C GLN A 88 -24.14 1.04 -1.86
N THR A 89 -22.93 1.60 -1.85
CA THR A 89 -21.78 1.08 -2.62
C THR A 89 -21.37 -0.31 -2.12
N LEU A 90 -21.28 -0.49 -0.79
CA LEU A 90 -20.97 -1.79 -0.19
C LEU A 90 -22.04 -2.83 -0.50
N ALA A 91 -23.33 -2.45 -0.51
CA ALA A 91 -24.42 -3.36 -0.86
C ALA A 91 -24.31 -3.87 -2.30
N GLN A 92 -23.97 -2.99 -3.26
CA GLN A 92 -23.77 -3.36 -4.66
C GLN A 92 -22.55 -4.27 -4.85
N ILE A 93 -21.40 -3.88 -4.28
CA ILE A 93 -20.14 -4.65 -4.39
C ILE A 93 -20.28 -6.02 -3.73
N ARG A 94 -20.91 -6.11 -2.56
CA ARG A 94 -21.12 -7.39 -1.86
C ARG A 94 -22.02 -8.31 -2.68
N ASN A 95 -22.98 -7.78 -3.42
CA ASN A 95 -23.91 -8.58 -4.21
C ASN A 95 -23.30 -9.03 -5.55
N GLN A 96 -22.50 -8.18 -6.20
CA GLN A 96 -21.97 -8.45 -7.55
C GLN A 96 -20.54 -9.00 -7.59
N HIS A 97 -19.72 -8.70 -6.59
CA HIS A 97 -18.26 -8.93 -6.62
C HIS A 97 -17.73 -9.61 -5.35
N SER A 98 -18.60 -10.24 -4.56
CA SER A 98 -18.22 -10.83 -3.28
C SER A 98 -17.00 -11.74 -3.44
N LYS A 99 -15.89 -11.34 -2.81
CA LYS A 99 -14.73 -12.20 -2.65
C LYS A 99 -15.21 -13.47 -1.96
N SER A 100 -14.77 -14.63 -2.44
CA SER A 100 -15.15 -15.90 -1.84
C SER A 100 -14.93 -15.88 -0.33
N VAL A 101 -16.01 -16.09 0.43
CA VAL A 101 -15.99 -16.05 1.91
C VAL A 101 -15.53 -17.38 2.50
N LEU A 102 -15.74 -18.49 1.76
CA LEU A 102 -15.49 -19.84 2.23
C LEU A 102 -14.35 -20.55 1.48
N ILE A 103 -14.30 -20.39 0.16
CA ILE A 103 -13.32 -21.05 -0.70
C ILE A 103 -12.91 -20.10 -1.80
N ARG A 104 -11.67 -19.59 -1.76
CA ARG A 104 -11.11 -18.77 -2.81
C ARG A 104 -10.70 -19.63 -4.00
N LEU A 105 -11.33 -19.37 -5.14
CA LEU A 105 -10.94 -19.93 -6.44
C LEU A 105 -10.17 -18.87 -7.20
N TYR A 106 -8.96 -19.20 -7.66
CA TYR A 106 -8.15 -18.30 -8.48
C TYR A 106 -7.34 -19.07 -9.50
N ILE A 107 -7.09 -18.44 -10.65
CA ILE A 107 -6.23 -19.00 -11.70
C ILE A 107 -4.81 -18.52 -11.44
N ALA A 108 -3.87 -19.45 -11.33
CA ALA A 108 -2.46 -19.15 -11.11
C ALA A 108 -1.57 -20.13 -11.89
N PRO A 109 -0.29 -19.78 -12.12
CA PRO A 109 0.66 -20.71 -12.71
C PRO A 109 0.72 -22.04 -11.93
N ASP A 110 0.82 -23.14 -12.65
CA ASP A 110 1.04 -24.46 -12.06
C ASP A 110 2.44 -24.51 -11.42
N ASP A 111 2.51 -24.92 -10.15
CA ASP A 111 3.75 -25.01 -9.40
C ASP A 111 4.71 -26.06 -9.99
N LYS A 112 4.18 -27.02 -10.77
CA LYS A 112 4.96 -28.02 -11.50
C LYS A 112 5.30 -27.61 -12.93
N ASN A 113 4.58 -26.65 -13.52
CA ASN A 113 4.83 -26.17 -14.87
C ASN A 113 4.34 -24.73 -15.08
N SER A 114 5.27 -23.78 -15.05
CA SER A 114 4.97 -22.35 -15.18
C SER A 114 4.44 -21.92 -16.55
N THR A 115 4.44 -22.79 -17.57
CA THR A 115 3.80 -22.50 -18.87
C THR A 115 2.30 -22.71 -18.86
N ASN A 116 1.77 -23.43 -17.86
CA ASN A 116 0.35 -23.74 -17.71
C ASN A 116 -0.28 -22.95 -16.56
N TYR A 117 -1.59 -22.72 -16.67
CA TYR A 117 -2.41 -22.14 -15.62
C TYR A 117 -3.43 -23.15 -15.11
N ILE A 118 -3.59 -23.24 -13.80
CA ILE A 118 -4.55 -24.14 -13.15
C ILE A 118 -5.45 -23.36 -12.19
N ILE A 119 -6.64 -23.90 -11.93
CA ILE A 119 -7.50 -23.42 -10.86
C ILE A 119 -6.89 -23.88 -9.53
N LYS A 120 -6.53 -22.91 -8.68
CA LYS A 120 -6.12 -23.14 -7.30
C LYS A 120 -7.29 -22.86 -6.38
N VAL A 121 -7.42 -23.74 -5.37
CA VAL A 121 -8.44 -23.68 -4.34
C VAL A 121 -7.74 -23.39 -3.03
N ALA A 122 -8.07 -22.27 -2.39
CA ALA A 122 -7.57 -21.92 -1.07
C ALA A 122 -8.76 -21.73 -0.11
N PRO A 123 -8.59 -22.08 1.17
CA PRO A 123 -9.54 -21.66 2.20
C PRO A 123 -9.61 -20.12 2.27
#